data_AF-A0A9P8FBM5-F1
#
_entry.id   AF-A0A9P8FBM5-F1
#
_cell.length_a   1.000
_cell.length_b   1.000
_cell.length_c   1.000
_cell.angle_alpha   90.00
_cell.angle_beta   90.00
_cell.angle_gamma   90.00
#
_symmetry.space_group_name_H-M   'P 1'
#
loop_
_entity.id
_entity.type
_entity.pdbx_description
1 polymer ?
#
loop_
_entity_poly.entity_id
_entity_poly.type
_entity_poly.pdbx_seq_one_letter_code
_entity_poly.pdbx_strand_id
1 'polypeptide(L)'
;MNPDLELSAKSLRLRDPDGNDDEALLPQQAKHKINVQTTTVLLLRSLSSVLLPPQNLRSVPPLRLAAFAKQLLTISLQLPEKSCLAMMGLLQQVAKVQGKKIAALWYTEERKGDGVFNPLREEVEGSNPFATTIWEGELLRHHFCPQVRESIVALEKGVVASRS
;
A
#
# COMPACT_ATOMS: atom_id res chain seq x y z
N MET A 1 -12.66 -4.61 8.27
CA MET A 1 -11.58 -3.59 8.18
C MET A 1 -11.53 -2.83 9.48
N ASN A 2 -10.35 -2.37 9.90
CA ASN A 2 -10.22 -1.57 11.12
C ASN A 2 -10.19 -0.07 10.76
N PRO A 3 -11.16 0.75 11.18
CA PRO A 3 -11.17 2.20 10.93
C PRO A 3 -10.09 2.95 11.74
N ASP A 4 -9.43 2.27 12.68
CA ASP A 4 -8.48 2.86 13.62
C ASP A 4 -7.02 2.83 13.12
N LEU A 5 -6.79 2.56 11.83
CA LEU A 5 -5.44 2.39 11.27
C LEU A 5 -4.52 3.62 11.46
N GLU A 6 -5.09 4.82 11.53
CA GLU A 6 -4.36 6.07 11.78
C GLU A 6 -4.36 6.52 13.24
N LEU A 7 -4.94 5.74 14.17
CA LEU A 7 -4.94 6.12 15.57
C LEU A 7 -3.55 6.01 16.18
N SER A 8 -3.07 7.16 16.64
CA SER A 8 -1.96 7.28 17.59
C SER A 8 -2.49 7.94 18.85
N ALA A 9 -1.71 7.91 19.94
CA ALA A 9 -2.05 8.51 21.23
C ALA A 9 -2.39 10.01 21.19
N LYS A 10 -2.16 10.69 20.06
CA LYS A 10 -2.45 12.12 19.83
C LYS A 10 -3.58 12.38 18.81
N SER A 11 -4.31 11.35 18.38
CA SER A 11 -5.37 11.53 17.38
C SER A 11 -6.58 12.23 17.99
N LEU A 12 -7.09 13.27 17.30
CA LEU A 12 -8.27 14.01 17.75
C LEU A 12 -9.52 13.25 17.26
N ARG A 13 -10.37 12.78 18.18
CA ARG A 13 -11.68 12.21 17.84
C ARG A 13 -12.80 13.07 18.41
N LEU A 14 -13.79 13.35 17.57
CA LEU A 14 -15.11 13.73 18.06
C LEU A 14 -15.77 12.49 18.67
N ARG A 15 -16.52 12.71 19.74
CA ARG A 15 -17.31 11.66 20.40
C ARG A 15 -18.37 11.16 19.41
N ASP A 16 -18.46 9.85 19.25
CA ASP A 16 -19.49 9.24 18.41
C ASP A 16 -20.86 9.49 19.06
N PRO A 17 -21.82 10.13 18.37
CA PRO A 17 -23.15 10.40 18.93
C PRO A 17 -23.97 9.13 19.20
N ASP A 18 -23.66 8.02 18.54
CA ASP A 18 -24.36 6.73 18.71
C ASP A 18 -23.53 5.70 19.50
N GLY A 19 -22.35 6.10 20.01
CA GLY A 19 -21.49 5.23 20.81
C GLY A 19 -22.10 4.99 22.19
N ASN A 20 -22.27 3.72 22.57
CA ASN A 20 -22.61 3.35 23.95
C ASN A 20 -21.65 4.08 24.92
N ASP A 21 -22.19 4.65 26.00
CA ASP A 21 -21.41 5.38 27.00
C ASP A 21 -20.29 4.53 27.66
N ASP A 22 -20.32 3.20 27.51
CA ASP A 22 -19.25 2.28 27.88
C ASP A 22 -18.01 2.34 26.96
N GLU A 23 -18.14 2.80 25.72
CA GLU A 23 -17.01 2.97 24.80
C GLU A 23 -16.22 4.26 25.08
N ALA A 24 -16.81 5.18 25.86
CA ALA A 24 -16.12 6.34 26.42
C ALA A 24 -15.14 5.97 27.56
N LEU A 25 -15.11 4.71 28.01
CA LEU A 25 -14.19 4.20 29.04
C LEU A 25 -12.94 3.49 28.48
N LEU A 26 -12.63 3.60 27.19
CA LEU A 26 -11.32 3.20 26.68
C LEU A 26 -10.30 4.37 26.66
N PRO A 27 -9.75 4.76 27.82
CA PRO A 27 -8.37 5.22 27.88
C PRO A 27 -7.55 4.32 28.81
N GLN A 28 -7.23 3.11 28.34
CA GLN A 28 -6.07 2.37 28.82
C GLN A 28 -5.42 1.73 27.58
N GLN A 29 -4.65 2.46 26.78
CA GLN A 29 -3.26 2.79 27.14
C GLN A 29 -2.77 1.98 28.36
N ALA A 30 -2.82 0.65 28.25
CA ALA A 30 -1.80 -0.17 28.87
C ALA A 30 -0.48 0.52 28.54
N LYS A 31 0.22 0.91 29.60
CA LYS A 31 1.42 1.74 29.66
C LYS A 31 2.57 1.08 28.90
N HIS A 32 2.41 0.89 27.60
CA HIS A 32 3.38 0.20 26.80
C HIS A 32 4.38 1.26 26.35
N LYS A 33 5.53 1.27 27.04
CA LYS A 33 6.75 2.01 26.66
C LYS A 33 7.35 1.46 25.34
N ILE A 34 6.52 1.08 24.37
CA ILE A 34 6.93 0.80 23.00
C ILE A 34 6.39 1.92 22.15
N ASN A 35 7.25 2.38 21.25
CA ASN A 35 7.03 3.41 20.26
C ASN A 35 5.58 3.41 19.73
N VAL A 36 4.74 4.37 20.17
CA VAL A 36 3.32 4.51 19.82
C VAL A 36 3.17 5.09 18.41
N GLN A 37 3.79 4.42 17.45
CA GLN A 37 3.59 4.67 16.02
C GLN A 37 2.28 4.01 15.60
N THR A 38 1.56 4.64 14.66
CA THR A 38 0.34 4.06 14.09
C THR A 38 0.68 2.70 13.45
N THR A 39 -0.29 1.78 13.42
CA THR A 39 -0.14 0.47 12.77
C THR A 39 0.35 0.61 11.33
N THR A 40 -0.10 1.64 10.62
CA THR A 40 0.37 1.99 9.26
C THR A 40 1.88 2.21 9.20
N VAL A 41 2.49 2.92 10.16
CA VAL A 41 3.94 3.18 10.13
C VAL A 41 4.74 1.90 10.34
N LEU A 42 4.31 1.03 11.27
CA LEU A 42 4.97 -0.26 11.50
C LEU A 42 4.87 -1.16 10.25
N LEU A 43 3.69 -1.18 9.61
CA LEU A 43 3.46 -1.89 8.36
C LEU A 43 4.35 -1.35 7.24
N LEU A 44 4.48 -0.03 7.10
CA LEU A 44 5.35 0.57 6.08
C LEU A 44 6.82 0.23 6.31
N ARG A 45 7.28 0.21 7.57
CA ARG A 45 8.66 -0.19 7.89
C ARG A 45 8.92 -1.66 7.59
N SER A 46 7.98 -2.55 7.91
CA SER A 46 8.13 -3.97 7.63
C SER A 46 8.10 -4.25 6.13
N LEU A 47 7.15 -3.65 5.39
CA LEU A 47 7.09 -3.77 3.93
C LEU A 47 8.30 -3.16 3.24
N SER A 48 8.78 -1.99 3.68
CA SER A 48 10.00 -1.40 3.14
C SER A 48 11.20 -2.33 3.31
N SER A 49 11.32 -3.02 4.45
CA SER A 49 12.40 -3.99 4.68
C SER A 49 12.30 -5.19 3.72
N VAL A 50 11.08 -5.67 3.45
CA VAL A 50 10.83 -6.82 2.58
C VAL A 50 11.00 -6.48 1.10
N LEU A 51 10.50 -5.32 0.66
CA LEU A 51 10.49 -4.90 -0.75
C LEU A 51 11.77 -4.19 -1.17
N LEU A 52 12.43 -3.49 -0.25
CA LEU A 52 13.64 -2.70 -0.47
C LEU A 52 14.77 -3.11 0.51
N PRO A 53 15.23 -4.37 0.47
CA PRO A 53 16.27 -4.82 1.38
C PRO A 53 17.61 -4.09 1.11
N PRO A 54 18.25 -3.48 2.12
CA PRO A 54 19.37 -2.55 1.93
C PRO A 54 20.61 -3.18 1.26
N GLN A 55 20.82 -4.48 1.44
CA GLN A 55 22.01 -5.18 0.96
C GLN A 55 21.73 -6.12 -0.23
N ASN A 56 20.47 -6.29 -0.66
CA ASN A 56 20.14 -7.28 -1.69
C ASN A 56 18.90 -6.94 -2.53
N LEU A 57 18.84 -5.74 -3.11
CA LEU A 57 17.68 -5.31 -3.90
C LEU A 57 17.41 -6.18 -5.15
N ARG A 58 18.42 -6.95 -5.59
CA ARG A 58 18.28 -7.84 -6.75
C ARG A 58 17.64 -9.19 -6.38
N SER A 59 17.60 -9.58 -5.10
CA SER A 59 17.03 -10.88 -4.67
C SER A 59 15.50 -10.92 -4.65
N VAL A 60 14.81 -9.79 -4.63
CA VAL A 60 13.34 -9.78 -4.60
C VAL A 60 12.82 -10.25 -5.96
N PRO A 61 12.08 -11.38 -6.04
CA PRO A 61 11.56 -11.88 -7.30
C PRO A 61 10.53 -10.89 -7.90
N PRO A 62 10.52 -10.70 -9.24
CA PRO A 62 9.53 -9.85 -9.91
C PRO A 62 8.09 -10.22 -9.56
N LEU A 63 7.81 -11.53 -9.45
CA LEU A 63 6.49 -12.07 -9.09
C LEU A 63 6.02 -11.57 -7.73
N ARG A 64 6.88 -11.67 -6.72
CA ARG A 64 6.58 -11.19 -5.35
C ARG A 64 6.36 -9.69 -5.35
N LEU A 65 7.20 -8.94 -6.05
CA LEU A 65 7.11 -7.49 -6.10
C LEU A 65 5.82 -7.03 -6.79
N ALA A 66 5.44 -7.70 -7.88
CA ALA A 66 4.20 -7.43 -8.62
C ALA A 66 2.96 -7.72 -7.78
N ALA A 67 2.95 -8.84 -7.04
CA ALA A 67 1.86 -9.21 -6.16
C ALA A 67 1.67 -8.20 -5.01
N PHE A 68 2.76 -7.81 -4.35
CA PHE A 68 2.69 -6.74 -3.34
C PHE A 68 2.26 -5.41 -3.96
N ALA A 69 2.81 -5.01 -5.11
CA ALA A 69 2.41 -3.75 -5.75
C ALA A 69 0.89 -3.72 -6.02
N LYS A 70 0.35 -4.80 -6.61
CA LYS A 70 -1.08 -4.92 -6.87
C LYS A 70 -1.90 -4.87 -5.59
N GLN A 71 -1.57 -5.69 -4.58
CA GLN A 71 -2.29 -5.72 -3.31
C GLN A 71 -2.24 -4.37 -2.58
N LEU A 72 -1.09 -3.70 -2.55
CA LEU A 72 -0.92 -2.41 -1.87
C LEU A 72 -1.74 -1.33 -2.55
N LEU A 73 -1.79 -1.31 -3.89
CA LEU A 73 -2.67 -0.41 -4.64
C LEU A 73 -4.14 -0.68 -4.39
N THR A 74 -4.56 -1.95 -4.33
CA THR A 74 -5.94 -2.32 -3.96
C THR A 74 -6.28 -1.86 -2.53
N ILE A 75 -5.36 -2.03 -1.58
CA ILE A 75 -5.53 -1.58 -0.19
C ILE A 75 -5.60 -0.06 -0.12
N SER A 76 -4.81 0.67 -0.92
CA SER A 76 -4.83 2.14 -0.96
C SER A 76 -6.19 2.74 -1.29
N LEU A 77 -7.06 2.03 -2.02
CA LEU A 77 -8.44 2.45 -2.27
C LEU A 77 -9.31 2.52 -1.00
N GLN A 78 -8.88 1.83 0.06
CA GLN A 78 -9.63 1.65 1.31
C GLN A 78 -8.95 2.37 2.48
N LEU A 79 -7.83 3.05 2.23
CA LEU A 79 -7.08 3.75 3.25
C LEU A 79 -7.50 5.23 3.35
N PRO A 80 -7.49 5.81 4.56
CA PRO A 80 -7.53 7.26 4.72
C PRO A 80 -6.32 7.94 4.05
N GLU A 81 -6.47 9.25 3.82
CA GLU A 81 -5.56 10.06 3.00
C GLU A 81 -4.08 9.91 3.37
N LYS A 82 -3.72 10.05 4.65
CA LYS A 82 -2.31 10.06 5.07
C LYS A 82 -1.67 8.68 4.88
N SER A 83 -2.41 7.63 5.21
CA SER A 83 -1.99 6.25 5.00
C SER A 83 -1.87 5.91 3.52
N CYS A 84 -2.80 6.39 2.68
CA CYS A 84 -2.72 6.24 1.23
C CYS A 84 -1.47 6.94 0.67
N LEU A 85 -1.20 8.19 1.06
CA LEU A 85 0.01 8.92 0.65
C LEU A 85 1.29 8.19 1.05
N ALA A 86 1.34 7.65 2.27
CA ALA A 86 2.50 6.91 2.74
C ALA A 86 2.70 5.60 1.96
N MET A 87 1.61 4.92 1.59
CA MET A 87 1.65 3.73 0.73
C MET A 87 2.14 4.07 -0.69
N MET A 88 1.66 5.18 -1.25
CA MET A 88 2.15 5.66 -2.56
C MET A 88 3.64 6.02 -2.50
N GLY A 89 4.10 6.64 -1.42
CA GLY A 89 5.53 6.93 -1.22
C GLY A 89 6.41 5.68 -1.23
N LEU A 90 5.96 4.60 -0.58
CA LEU A 90 6.65 3.30 -0.64
C LEU A 90 6.67 2.73 -2.07
N LEU A 91 5.53 2.75 -2.76
CA LEU A 91 5.43 2.25 -4.13
C LEU A 91 6.29 3.07 -5.12
N GLN A 92 6.40 4.38 -4.93
CA GLN A 92 7.29 5.24 -5.73
C GLN A 92 8.75 4.86 -5.52
N GLN A 93 9.16 4.56 -4.29
CA GLN A 93 10.51 4.05 -4.02
C GLN A 93 10.75 2.70 -4.69
N VAL A 94 9.76 1.80 -4.64
CA VAL A 94 9.80 0.51 -5.35
C VAL A 94 9.92 0.70 -6.85
N ALA A 95 9.13 1.60 -7.46
CA ALA A 95 9.22 1.91 -8.88
C ALA A 95 10.57 2.51 -9.26
N LYS A 96 11.12 3.40 -8.42
CA LYS A 96 12.45 4.00 -8.66
C LYS A 96 13.57 2.97 -8.67
N VAL A 97 13.53 2.01 -7.76
CA VAL A 97 14.61 1.01 -7.64
C VAL A 97 14.40 -0.19 -8.57
N GLN A 98 13.18 -0.70 -8.63
CA GLN A 98 12.86 -2.01 -9.23
C GLN A 98 11.74 -1.92 -10.27
N GLY A 99 11.45 -0.71 -10.80
CA GLY A 99 10.34 -0.47 -11.72
C GLY A 99 10.32 -1.39 -12.95
N LYS A 100 11.49 -1.73 -13.52
CA LYS A 100 11.61 -2.71 -14.63
C LYS A 100 10.93 -4.05 -14.33
N LYS A 101 10.90 -4.49 -13.07
CA LYS A 101 10.30 -5.78 -12.67
C LYS A 101 8.77 -5.74 -12.57
N ILE A 102 8.18 -4.56 -12.39
CA ILE A 102 6.73 -4.38 -12.19
C ILE A 102 6.05 -3.61 -13.32
N ALA A 103 6.81 -3.06 -14.27
CA ALA A 103 6.30 -2.22 -15.34
C ALA A 103 5.18 -2.89 -16.15
N ALA A 104 5.27 -4.21 -16.38
CA ALA A 104 4.26 -4.98 -17.10
C ALA A 104 2.83 -4.84 -16.52
N LEU A 105 2.68 -4.54 -15.23
CA LEU A 105 1.37 -4.36 -14.61
C LEU A 105 0.60 -3.12 -15.11
N TRP A 106 1.31 -2.14 -15.68
CA TRP A 106 0.72 -0.91 -16.24
C TRP A 106 0.38 -1.02 -17.73
N TYR A 107 0.72 -2.15 -18.38
CA TYR A 107 0.54 -2.35 -19.81
C TYR A 107 -0.32 -3.58 -20.06
N THR A 108 -1.49 -3.38 -20.64
CA THR A 108 -2.46 -4.46 -20.90
C THR A 108 -1.92 -5.52 -21.86
N GLU A 109 -1.05 -5.12 -22.78
CA GLU A 109 -0.42 -5.97 -23.78
C GLU A 109 0.70 -6.86 -23.21
N GLU A 110 1.22 -6.56 -22.01
CA GLU A 110 2.29 -7.32 -21.37
C GLU A 110 1.78 -8.38 -20.38
N ARG A 111 0.47 -8.65 -20.36
CA ARG A 111 -0.13 -9.69 -19.52
C ARG A 111 0.48 -11.06 -19.85
N LYS A 112 1.33 -11.55 -18.93
CA LYS A 112 2.01 -12.84 -19.04
C LYS A 112 1.49 -13.75 -17.94
N GLY A 113 0.48 -14.54 -18.28
CA GLY A 113 -0.11 -15.50 -17.34
C GLY A 113 -1.51 -15.90 -17.77
N ASP A 114 -1.75 -17.21 -17.77
CA ASP A 114 -3.09 -17.77 -17.90
C ASP A 114 -3.80 -17.76 -16.54
N GLY A 115 -5.13 -17.79 -16.53
CA GLY A 115 -5.95 -17.74 -15.32
C GLY A 115 -6.18 -16.35 -14.75
N VAL A 116 -6.53 -16.30 -13.45
CA VAL A 116 -7.05 -15.12 -12.76
C VAL A 116 -6.19 -14.77 -11.55
N PHE A 117 -5.94 -13.48 -11.35
CA PHE A 117 -5.29 -12.97 -10.14
C PHE A 117 -6.14 -13.28 -8.90
N ASN A 118 -5.54 -13.91 -7.89
CA ASN A 118 -6.18 -14.19 -6.61
C ASN A 118 -5.41 -13.53 -5.45
N PRO A 119 -5.90 -12.39 -4.93
CA PRO A 119 -5.24 -11.67 -3.86
C PRO A 119 -5.31 -12.36 -2.49
N LEU A 120 -6.18 -13.36 -2.33
CA LEU A 120 -6.44 -14.06 -1.06
C LEU A 120 -5.69 -15.40 -0.94
N ARG A 121 -4.76 -15.68 -1.86
CA ARG A 121 -3.87 -16.84 -1.76
C ARG A 121 -2.99 -16.73 -0.51
N GLU A 122 -2.73 -17.86 0.13
CA GLU A 122 -1.86 -17.96 1.31
C GLU A 122 -0.44 -17.47 1.00
N GLU A 123 0.09 -17.86 -0.16
CA GLU A 123 1.36 -17.37 -0.66
C GLU A 123 1.18 -16.24 -1.67
N VAL A 124 1.85 -15.12 -1.42
CA VAL A 124 1.84 -13.93 -2.28
C VAL A 124 2.32 -14.26 -3.70
N GLU A 125 3.26 -15.19 -3.85
CA GLU A 125 3.76 -15.63 -5.16
C GLU A 125 2.73 -16.44 -5.96
N GLY A 126 1.84 -17.16 -5.29
CA GLY A 126 0.76 -17.92 -5.91
C GLY A 126 -0.44 -17.08 -6.35
N SER A 127 -0.41 -15.76 -6.14
CA SER A 127 -1.52 -14.85 -6.47
C SER A 127 -1.69 -14.59 -7.97
N ASN A 128 -0.70 -14.93 -8.80
CA ASN A 128 -0.69 -14.69 -10.25
C ASN A 128 -0.87 -13.20 -10.64
N PRO A 129 0.02 -12.29 -10.18
CA PRO A 129 -0.14 -10.84 -10.36
C PRO A 129 0.02 -10.37 -11.81
N PHE A 130 0.74 -11.10 -12.66
CA PHE A 130 0.87 -10.76 -14.09
C PHE A 130 -0.34 -11.20 -14.92
N ALA A 131 -1.29 -11.92 -14.31
CA ALA A 131 -2.64 -12.13 -14.82
C ALA A 131 -3.61 -11.04 -14.32
N THR A 132 -3.13 -9.82 -14.07
CA THR A 132 -3.96 -8.63 -13.90
C THR A 132 -3.18 -7.39 -14.32
N THR A 133 -3.90 -6.29 -14.52
CA THR A 133 -3.34 -4.95 -14.66
C THR A 133 -3.68 -4.11 -13.43
N ILE A 134 -2.96 -3.01 -13.25
CA ILE A 134 -3.25 -2.01 -12.22
C ILE A 134 -4.29 -1.04 -12.77
N TRP A 135 -5.52 -1.19 -12.29
CA TRP A 135 -6.64 -0.30 -12.59
C TRP A 135 -6.92 0.67 -11.44
N GLU A 136 -6.38 0.38 -10.25
CA GLU A 136 -6.50 1.21 -9.06
C GLU A 136 -5.91 2.60 -9.25
N GLY A 137 -4.89 2.73 -10.12
CA GLY A 137 -4.33 4.02 -10.48
C GLY A 137 -5.39 4.97 -11.04
N GLU A 138 -6.31 4.47 -11.85
CA GLU A 138 -7.38 5.28 -12.43
C GLU A 138 -8.37 5.76 -11.36
N LEU A 139 -8.73 4.90 -10.41
CA LEU A 139 -9.60 5.33 -9.30
C LEU A 139 -8.90 6.35 -8.40
N LEU A 140 -7.61 6.16 -8.12
CA LEU A 140 -6.83 7.07 -7.27
C LEU A 140 -6.63 8.44 -7.93
N ARG A 141 -6.69 8.56 -9.26
CA ARG A 141 -6.72 9.87 -9.96
C ARG A 141 -7.99 10.68 -9.65
N HIS A 142 -9.05 10.02 -9.19
CA HIS A 142 -10.29 10.67 -8.76
C HIS A 142 -10.43 10.77 -7.23
N HIS A 143 -9.36 10.51 -6.47
CA HIS A 143 -9.37 10.64 -5.02
C HIS A 143 -9.68 12.10 -4.58
N PHE A 144 -10.42 12.26 -3.48
CA PHE A 144 -10.85 13.57 -2.99
C PHE A 144 -9.68 14.50 -2.64
N CYS A 145 -8.60 13.95 -2.07
CA CYS A 145 -7.40 14.70 -1.75
C CYS A 145 -6.52 14.95 -3.02
N PRO A 146 -6.15 16.20 -3.33
CA PRO A 146 -5.29 16.52 -4.46
C PRO A 146 -3.90 15.88 -4.38
N GLN A 147 -3.33 15.77 -3.18
CA GLN A 147 -1.99 15.20 -2.99
C GLN A 147 -1.94 13.72 -3.39
N VAL A 148 -3.02 12.96 -3.14
CA VAL A 148 -3.10 11.55 -3.57
C VAL A 148 -3.11 11.45 -5.09
N ARG A 149 -3.86 12.35 -5.76
CA ARG A 149 -3.91 12.43 -7.23
C ARG A 149 -2.55 12.75 -7.83
N GLU A 150 -1.82 13.69 -7.24
CA GLU A 150 -0.44 14.00 -7.67
C GLU A 150 0.52 12.83 -7.43
N SER A 151 0.36 12.15 -6.30
CA SER A 151 1.19 11.02 -5.90
C SER A 151 1.04 9.81 -6.83
N ILE A 152 -0.18 9.51 -7.30
CA ILE A 152 -0.39 8.42 -8.26
C ILE A 152 0.20 8.76 -9.64
N VAL A 153 0.07 10.00 -10.10
CA VAL A 153 0.70 10.47 -11.35
C VAL A 153 2.23 10.38 -11.26
N ALA A 154 2.82 10.71 -10.11
CA ALA A 154 4.25 10.58 -9.89
C ALA A 154 4.71 9.11 -9.92
N LEU A 155 3.92 8.19 -9.34
CA LEU A 155 4.18 6.76 -9.40
C LEU A 155 4.20 6.25 -10.85
N GLU A 156 3.18 6.57 -11.62
CA GLU A 156 3.05 6.15 -13.02
C GLU A 156 4.22 6.66 -13.87
N LYS A 157 4.57 7.95 -13.73
CA LYS A 157 5.75 8.52 -14.39
C LYS A 157 7.03 7.79 -14.01
N GLY A 158 7.19 7.42 -12.73
CA GLY A 158 8.33 6.64 -12.24
C GLY A 158 8.41 5.26 -12.89
N VAL A 159 7.28 4.57 -13.04
CA VAL A 159 7.21 3.27 -13.72
C VAL A 159 7.56 3.40 -15.20
N VAL A 160 6.98 4.39 -15.90
CA VAL A 160 7.27 4.65 -17.32
C VAL A 160 8.75 4.96 -17.52
N ALA A 161 9.32 5.85 -16.71
CA ALA A 161 10.75 6.21 -16.77
C ALA A 161 11.66 5.01 -16.49
N SER A 162 11.24 4.09 -15.62
CA SER A 162 12.01 2.89 -15.31
C SER A 162 12.05 1.89 -16.46
N ARG A 163 11.15 1.95 -17.45
CA ARG A 163 11.11 1.02 -18.59
C ARG A 163 12.15 1.36 -19.65
N SER A 164 12.47 2.65 -19.80
CA SER A 164 13.49 3.20 -20.71
C SER A 164 14.90 2.65 -20.41
#